data_AF-A0A1M7RA43-F1
#
_entry.id   AF-A0A1M7RA43-F1
#
_cell.length_a   1.000
_cell.length_b   1.000
_cell.length_c   1.000
_cell.angle_alpha   90.00
_cell.angle_beta   90.00
_cell.angle_gamma   90.00
#
_symmetry.space_group_name_H-M   'P 1'
#
loop_
_entity.id
_entity.type
_entity.pdbx_description
1 polymer ?
#
loop_
_entity_poly.entity_id
_entity_poly.type
_entity_poly.pdbx_seq_one_letter_code
_entity_poly.pdbx_strand_id
1 'polypeptide(L)'
;MQDEEMDQEPDWKNWLREWSSTIYPEDEALLRSIESGSGVLDGVMSPLTKAMVKSYGCIGVDMDTLWAYTPTSWKCPSCQRSKVEIARPNKNGDLMCRLVEHHDHMKDLLLRKFQSISASMERVVADEAAEGFAKRSAPMVSAYDNTVICNDCNNADAAAKKLVRAHASFSFSPKEILEFVITVPGAEHRIDHAIAARIWEQNRSTFELRMKIVERIAEIAAKNEHWYQSMPVQAHPSFVKKVAANVAGNCRAPHALSVLCGPIRQHPQKGLSDWRRKPVQDRPQVPTSGEIEHVAKVTSKKKWDLVPDDWHCPACNRSKRQIVRPTKQSAWAFPIARKLYRDVASPSGSTTHAVCDDCGNAAIAIVKEAVRIADVEVEAYARQVGLRELAEIVRARPHGSHRFNNDAADELVSKLVERLSYEE
;
A
#
# COMPACT_ATOMS: atom_id res chain seq x y z
N MET A 1 -1.50 24.56 53.59
CA MET A 1 -2.23 24.74 52.32
C MET A 1 -1.99 23.51 51.47
N GLN A 2 -3.01 23.04 50.76
CA GLN A 2 -2.82 22.20 49.59
C GLN A 2 -2.77 23.14 48.39
N ASP A 3 -1.91 22.87 47.42
CA ASP A 3 -1.87 23.65 46.18
C ASP A 3 -3.07 23.24 45.32
N GLU A 4 -4.06 24.12 45.23
CA GLU A 4 -5.12 24.02 44.23
C GLU A 4 -4.52 24.41 42.88
N GLU A 5 -3.98 23.43 42.16
CA GLU A 5 -3.77 23.56 40.71
C GLU A 5 -5.14 23.83 40.07
N MET A 6 -5.42 25.11 39.78
CA MET A 6 -6.57 25.50 38.97
C MET A 6 -6.46 24.79 37.63
N ASP A 7 -7.38 23.84 37.41
CA ASP A 7 -7.49 22.99 36.22
C ASP A 7 -7.85 23.85 34.99
N GLN A 8 -6.85 24.56 34.44
CA GLN A 8 -7.02 25.46 33.31
C GLN A 8 -7.44 24.66 32.08
N GLU A 9 -8.61 24.98 31.53
CA GLU A 9 -9.17 24.23 30.42
C GLU A 9 -8.22 24.27 29.20
N PRO A 10 -7.67 23.13 28.73
CA PRO A 10 -6.57 23.11 27.76
C PRO A 10 -6.86 23.91 26.49
N ASP A 11 -5.87 24.70 26.04
CA ASP A 11 -5.99 25.65 24.92
C ASP A 11 -6.67 25.04 23.67
N TRP A 12 -6.36 23.77 23.38
CA TRP A 12 -6.90 23.05 22.23
C TRP A 12 -8.42 22.89 22.25
N LYS A 13 -9.08 22.93 23.40
CA LYS A 13 -10.55 22.95 23.47
C LYS A 13 -11.14 24.25 22.97
N ASN A 14 -10.47 25.38 23.22
CA ASN A 14 -10.92 26.67 22.69
C ASN A 14 -10.72 26.71 21.17
N TRP A 15 -9.59 26.23 20.66
CA TRP A 15 -9.40 26.03 19.22
C TRP A 15 -10.47 25.09 18.63
N LEU A 16 -10.82 23.99 19.30
CA LEU A 16 -11.85 23.06 18.80
C LEU A 16 -13.24 23.71 18.73
N ARG A 17 -13.57 24.64 19.65
CA ARG A 17 -14.80 25.47 19.62
C ARG A 17 -14.79 26.51 18.50
N GLU A 18 -13.62 27.06 18.15
CA GLU A 18 -13.46 28.00 17.03
C GLU A 18 -13.64 27.30 15.67
N TRP A 19 -13.19 26.04 15.55
CA TRP A 19 -13.18 25.31 14.28
C TRP A 19 -14.42 24.44 14.04
N SER A 20 -15.24 24.14 15.06
CA SER A 20 -16.49 23.39 14.90
C SER A 20 -17.61 23.86 15.83
N SER A 21 -18.80 24.05 15.26
CA SER A 21 -20.04 24.28 16.01
C SER A 21 -20.59 23.03 16.72
N THR A 22 -19.90 21.88 16.61
CA THR A 22 -20.25 20.63 17.28
C THR A 22 -18.98 19.84 17.57
N ILE A 23 -18.68 19.65 18.85
CA ILE A 23 -17.55 18.86 19.32
C ILE A 23 -18.00 17.41 19.47
N TYR A 24 -17.31 16.47 18.81
CA TYR A 24 -17.57 15.05 18.98
C TYR A 24 -16.68 14.49 20.12
N PRO A 25 -17.19 13.58 20.98
CA PRO A 25 -16.38 12.93 22.01
C PRO A 25 -15.11 12.25 21.47
N GLU A 26 -15.17 11.77 20.23
CA GLU A 26 -14.07 11.19 19.48
C GLU A 26 -12.92 12.20 19.21
N ASP A 27 -13.23 13.48 18.98
CA ASP A 27 -12.23 14.54 18.77
C ASP A 27 -11.49 14.86 20.07
N GLU A 28 -12.23 15.01 21.18
CA GLU A 28 -11.64 15.18 22.52
C GLU A 28 -10.77 13.96 22.90
N ALA A 29 -11.23 12.74 22.63
CA ALA A 29 -10.47 11.53 22.92
C ALA A 29 -9.14 11.47 22.15
N LEU A 30 -9.15 11.85 20.87
CA LEU A 30 -7.93 11.94 20.06
C LEU A 30 -6.96 12.98 20.60
N LEU A 31 -7.42 14.21 20.87
CA LEU A 31 -6.55 15.30 21.34
C LEU A 31 -5.96 15.01 22.73
N ARG A 32 -6.75 14.43 23.64
CA ARG A 32 -6.28 13.94 24.95
C ARG A 32 -5.25 12.81 24.82
N SER A 33 -5.35 11.97 23.78
CA SER A 33 -4.32 10.94 23.53
C SER A 33 -2.97 11.55 23.14
N ILE A 34 -2.98 12.59 22.29
CA ILE A 34 -1.76 13.29 21.84
C ILE A 34 -1.13 14.06 23.01
N GLU A 35 -1.95 14.76 23.82
CA GLU A 35 -1.47 15.51 24.98
C GLU A 35 -0.88 14.62 26.08
N SER A 36 -1.47 13.44 26.33
CA SER A 36 -0.93 12.44 27.26
C SER A 36 0.26 11.64 26.71
N GLY A 37 0.59 11.80 25.43
CA GLY A 37 1.62 10.99 24.75
C GLY A 37 1.24 9.52 24.53
N SER A 38 -0.03 9.15 24.73
CA SER A 38 -0.57 7.82 24.43
C SER A 38 -0.99 7.66 22.96
N GLY A 39 -1.24 8.77 22.28
CA GLY A 39 -1.47 8.85 20.83
C GLY A 39 -0.17 8.73 20.03
N VAL A 40 -0.28 8.24 18.80
CA VAL A 40 0.87 8.03 17.90
C VAL A 40 1.32 9.33 17.22
N LEU A 41 0.36 10.24 16.96
CA LEU A 41 0.58 11.52 16.29
C LEU A 41 1.28 12.55 17.20
N ASP A 42 1.73 13.63 16.58
CA ASP A 42 2.37 14.76 17.26
C ASP A 42 1.46 16.00 17.19
N GLY A 43 1.86 17.06 17.87
CA GLY A 43 1.10 18.31 17.94
C GLY A 43 1.71 19.27 18.96
N VAL A 44 1.27 20.52 18.96
CA VAL A 44 1.76 21.54 19.91
C VAL A 44 1.53 21.16 21.37
N MET A 45 0.49 20.38 21.66
CA MET A 45 0.20 19.84 23.00
C MET A 45 0.99 18.59 23.38
N SER A 46 1.76 17.97 22.46
CA SER A 46 2.41 16.68 22.72
C SER A 46 3.56 16.81 23.73
N PRO A 47 3.85 15.78 24.54
CA PRO A 47 4.98 15.79 25.46
C PRO A 47 6.33 16.00 24.74
N LEU A 48 6.46 15.50 23.51
CA LEU A 48 7.67 15.67 22.69
C LEU A 48 7.87 17.14 22.30
N THR A 49 6.82 17.80 21.79
CA THR A 49 6.90 19.20 21.37
C THR A 49 7.04 20.13 22.58
N LYS A 50 6.28 19.93 23.65
CA LYS A 50 6.44 20.66 24.93
C LYS A 50 7.86 20.54 25.50
N ALA A 51 8.48 19.36 25.42
CA ALA A 51 9.86 19.15 25.85
C ALA A 51 10.88 19.90 24.97
N MET A 52 10.73 19.87 23.64
CA MET A 52 11.62 20.57 22.72
C MET A 52 11.53 22.11 22.88
N VAL A 53 10.33 22.67 23.06
CA VAL A 53 10.15 24.11 23.34
C VAL A 53 10.92 24.50 24.59
N LYS A 54 10.80 23.72 25.66
CA LYS A 54 11.53 23.93 26.93
C LYS A 54 13.04 23.78 26.78
N SER A 55 13.54 22.82 26.01
CA SER A 55 14.99 22.62 25.84
C SER A 55 15.67 23.68 24.97
N TYR A 56 14.94 24.28 24.02
CA TYR A 56 15.45 25.34 23.16
C TYR A 56 15.14 26.76 23.67
N GLY A 57 14.34 26.91 24.73
CA GLY A 57 13.94 28.21 25.26
C GLY A 57 13.00 28.99 24.32
N CYS A 58 12.24 28.28 23.49
CA CYS A 58 11.35 28.89 22.50
C CYS A 58 10.11 29.52 23.14
N ILE A 59 9.62 30.61 22.54
CA ILE A 59 8.40 31.31 22.99
C ILE A 59 7.10 30.73 22.43
N GLY A 60 7.19 29.93 21.37
CA GLY A 60 6.07 29.38 20.62
C GLY A 60 6.49 28.22 19.72
N VAL A 61 5.59 27.76 18.85
CA VAL A 61 5.85 26.65 17.91
C VAL A 61 5.37 27.01 16.51
N ASP A 62 6.29 26.92 15.56
CA ASP A 62 6.07 27.09 14.13
C ASP A 62 5.90 25.70 13.49
N MET A 63 4.72 25.11 13.70
CA MET A 63 4.37 23.73 13.29
C MET A 63 3.49 23.71 12.03
N ASP A 64 3.80 22.80 11.10
CA ASP A 64 2.92 22.51 9.96
C ASP A 64 2.13 21.19 10.11
N THR A 65 1.15 21.02 9.22
CA THR A 65 0.25 19.87 9.18
C THR A 65 0.97 18.54 8.99
N LEU A 66 2.06 18.50 8.22
CA LEU A 66 2.81 17.26 7.98
C LEU A 66 3.64 16.86 9.19
N TRP A 67 4.14 17.83 9.97
CA TRP A 67 4.73 17.54 11.27
C TRP A 67 3.72 16.96 12.26
N ALA A 68 2.54 17.57 12.42
CA ALA A 68 1.51 17.06 13.33
C ALA A 68 1.01 15.66 12.92
N TYR A 69 0.73 15.46 11.62
CA TYR A 69 0.15 14.22 11.11
C TYR A 69 1.19 13.08 10.92
N THR A 70 2.48 13.32 11.17
CA THR A 70 3.49 12.26 11.25
C THR A 70 3.74 11.84 12.70
N PRO A 71 4.05 10.55 12.97
CA PRO A 71 4.31 10.08 14.32
C PRO A 71 5.39 10.87 15.07
N THR A 72 5.34 10.86 16.40
CA THR A 72 6.42 11.38 17.26
C THR A 72 7.76 10.67 16.99
N SER A 73 7.71 9.39 16.61
CA SER A 73 8.85 8.55 16.22
C SER A 73 9.32 8.71 14.76
N TRP A 74 8.74 9.64 14.00
CA TRP A 74 9.08 9.84 12.58
C TRP A 74 10.54 10.27 12.37
N LYS A 75 11.14 9.72 11.31
CA LYS A 75 12.48 10.05 10.82
C LYS A 75 12.42 10.41 9.36
N CYS A 76 13.23 11.39 8.94
CA CYS A 76 13.27 11.82 7.55
C CYS A 76 13.85 10.70 6.67
N PRO A 77 13.14 10.23 5.62
CA PRO A 77 13.66 9.16 4.76
C PRO A 77 14.93 9.59 3.98
N SER A 78 15.16 10.89 3.82
CA SER A 78 16.32 11.45 3.10
C SER A 78 17.55 11.72 3.96
N CYS A 79 17.44 11.89 5.28
CA CYS A 79 18.61 12.15 6.14
C CYS A 79 18.63 11.38 7.47
N GLN A 80 17.65 10.52 7.70
CA GLN A 80 17.48 9.64 8.86
C GLN A 80 17.42 10.31 10.24
N ARG A 81 17.58 11.63 10.32
CA ARG A 81 17.31 12.46 11.50
C ARG A 81 15.85 12.32 11.95
N SER A 82 15.66 12.16 13.26
CA SER A 82 14.37 12.27 13.94
C SER A 82 13.92 13.72 14.08
N LYS A 83 12.65 13.90 14.45
CA LYS A 83 12.06 15.22 14.78
C LYS A 83 12.95 16.06 15.72
N VAL A 84 13.49 15.46 16.79
CA VAL A 84 14.37 16.13 17.77
C VAL A 84 15.67 16.65 17.15
N GLU A 85 16.21 15.97 16.13
CA GLU A 85 17.46 16.34 15.46
C GLU A 85 17.26 17.38 14.32
N ILE A 86 16.00 17.64 13.95
CA ILE A 86 15.58 18.57 12.90
C ILE A 86 15.09 19.89 13.51
N ALA A 87 14.30 19.80 14.59
CA ALA A 87 13.72 20.94 15.28
C ALA A 87 14.80 21.89 15.82
N ARG A 88 14.56 23.19 15.67
CA ARG A 88 15.45 24.28 16.11
C ARG A 88 14.67 25.61 16.19
N PRO A 89 15.16 26.62 16.92
CA PRO A 89 14.57 27.96 16.86
C PRO A 89 14.53 28.52 15.43
N ASN A 90 13.41 29.14 15.05
CA ASN A 90 13.31 30.01 13.87
C ASN A 90 13.82 31.43 14.20
N LYS A 91 13.73 32.37 13.25
CA LYS A 91 14.20 33.76 13.44
C LYS A 91 13.35 34.59 14.42
N ASN A 92 12.15 34.12 14.77
CA ASN A 92 11.23 34.80 15.67
C ASN A 92 11.36 34.30 17.12
N GLY A 93 12.03 33.16 17.34
CA GLY A 93 12.13 32.48 18.64
C GLY A 93 11.16 31.31 18.82
N ASP A 94 10.37 30.95 17.80
CA ASP A 94 9.51 29.77 17.83
C ASP A 94 10.31 28.50 17.51
N LEU A 95 9.85 27.35 18.00
CA LEU A 95 10.39 26.06 17.59
C LEU A 95 9.92 25.70 16.18
N MET A 96 10.84 25.58 15.21
CA MET A 96 10.54 25.19 13.84
C MET A 96 10.24 23.69 13.74
N CYS A 97 8.96 23.36 13.59
CA CYS A 97 8.43 22.01 13.46
C CYS A 97 7.85 21.81 12.05
N ARG A 98 8.73 21.82 11.02
CA ARG A 98 8.30 21.80 9.61
C ARG A 98 8.77 20.61 8.77
N LEU A 99 7.82 19.93 8.12
CA LEU A 99 8.02 18.87 7.13
C LEU A 99 7.33 19.23 5.81
N VAL A 100 7.89 18.82 4.67
CA VAL A 100 7.37 19.18 3.34
C VAL A 100 7.14 17.94 2.47
N GLU A 101 6.12 17.99 1.61
CA GLU A 101 6.03 17.06 0.47
C GLU A 101 7.13 17.42 -0.53
N HIS A 102 8.06 16.50 -0.75
CA HIS A 102 9.06 16.60 -1.81
C HIS A 102 8.66 15.76 -3.01
N HIS A 103 8.83 16.33 -4.20
CA HIS A 103 8.36 15.74 -5.45
C HIS A 103 9.28 16.06 -6.62
N ASP A 104 9.14 15.26 -7.68
CA ASP A 104 9.84 15.50 -8.93
C ASP A 104 9.14 16.64 -9.72
N HIS A 105 9.85 17.73 -9.98
CA HIS A 105 9.33 18.88 -10.73
C HIS A 105 9.01 18.59 -12.20
N MET A 106 9.31 17.38 -12.71
CA MET A 106 8.80 16.92 -13.99
C MET A 106 7.26 16.84 -14.03
N LYS A 107 6.60 16.58 -12.88
CA LYS A 107 5.13 16.65 -12.76
C LYS A 107 4.62 18.07 -13.04
N ASP A 108 5.31 19.08 -12.50
CA ASP A 108 4.98 20.50 -12.64
C ASP A 108 5.37 21.06 -14.02
N LEU A 109 6.44 20.52 -14.62
CA LEU A 109 6.88 20.88 -15.96
C LEU A 109 5.88 20.47 -17.03
N LEU A 110 5.26 19.28 -16.90
CA LEU A 110 4.23 18.84 -17.86
C LEU A 110 3.06 19.83 -17.93
N LEU A 111 2.55 20.25 -16.78
CA LEU A 111 1.42 21.19 -16.72
C LEU A 111 1.80 22.57 -17.29
N ARG A 112 3.00 23.09 -16.94
CA ARG A 112 3.51 24.35 -17.51
C ARG A 112 3.76 24.28 -19.02
N LYS A 113 4.27 23.15 -19.54
CA LYS A 113 4.44 22.93 -20.98
C LYS A 113 3.09 22.85 -21.70
N PHE A 114 2.11 22.13 -21.15
CA PHE A 114 0.74 22.09 -21.68
C PHE A 114 0.14 23.50 -21.77
N GLN A 115 0.18 24.25 -20.65
CA GLN A 115 -0.32 25.63 -20.59
C GLN A 115 0.40 26.54 -21.60
N SER A 116 1.72 26.46 -21.68
CA SER A 116 2.54 27.27 -22.59
C SER A 116 2.29 26.96 -24.07
N ILE A 117 2.09 25.68 -24.44
CA ILE A 117 1.80 25.30 -25.84
C ILE A 117 0.38 25.75 -26.18
N SER A 118 -0.61 25.41 -25.34
CA SER A 118 -2.01 25.77 -25.53
C SER A 118 -2.19 27.29 -25.71
N ALA A 119 -1.61 28.09 -24.82
CA ALA A 119 -1.68 29.55 -24.87
C ALA A 119 -0.88 30.19 -26.03
N SER A 120 -0.04 29.43 -26.74
CA SER A 120 0.69 29.90 -27.93
C SER A 120 -0.01 29.58 -29.26
N MET A 121 -1.13 28.84 -29.23
CA MET A 121 -1.89 28.49 -30.43
C MET A 121 -2.79 29.66 -30.86
N GLU A 122 -2.83 29.94 -32.16
CA GLU A 122 -3.74 30.93 -32.78
C GLU A 122 -5.20 30.72 -32.36
N ARG A 123 -5.60 29.46 -32.20
CA ARG A 123 -6.85 29.04 -31.60
C ARG A 123 -6.60 27.96 -30.55
N VAL A 124 -6.94 28.25 -29.31
CA VAL A 124 -6.99 27.26 -28.22
C VAL A 124 -8.07 26.22 -28.55
N VAL A 125 -7.73 24.93 -28.48
CA VAL A 125 -8.65 23.80 -28.66
C VAL A 125 -8.69 22.85 -27.46
N ALA A 126 -7.81 23.04 -26.48
CA ALA A 126 -7.79 22.28 -25.23
C ALA A 126 -8.93 22.70 -24.29
N ASP A 127 -9.46 21.73 -23.55
CA ASP A 127 -10.57 21.87 -22.61
C ASP A 127 -10.23 21.29 -21.22
N GLU A 128 -11.23 21.14 -20.34
CA GLU A 128 -11.06 20.53 -19.01
C GLU A 128 -10.65 19.04 -19.08
N ALA A 129 -11.01 18.31 -20.13
CA ALA A 129 -10.57 16.93 -20.32
C ALA A 129 -9.10 16.88 -20.73
N ALA A 130 -8.62 17.85 -21.53
CA ALA A 130 -7.22 18.00 -21.90
C ALA A 130 -6.32 18.37 -20.70
N GLU A 131 -6.75 19.34 -19.87
CA GLU A 131 -6.03 19.63 -18.62
C GLU A 131 -6.08 18.42 -17.67
N GLY A 132 -7.23 17.74 -17.58
CA GLY A 132 -7.37 16.50 -16.83
C GLY A 132 -6.44 15.39 -17.31
N PHE A 133 -6.28 15.21 -18.62
CA PHE A 133 -5.35 14.25 -19.23
C PHE A 133 -3.91 14.56 -18.82
N ALA A 134 -3.47 15.81 -18.98
CA ALA A 134 -2.14 16.23 -18.52
C ALA A 134 -1.94 15.98 -17.01
N LYS A 135 -2.93 16.32 -16.16
CA LYS A 135 -2.89 16.11 -14.70
C LYS A 135 -2.74 14.63 -14.30
N ARG A 136 -3.39 13.68 -14.99
CA ARG A 136 -3.22 12.24 -14.71
C ARG A 136 -2.00 11.62 -15.39
N SER A 137 -1.45 12.23 -16.42
CA SER A 137 -0.17 11.82 -17.00
C SER A 137 1.05 12.32 -16.20
N ALA A 138 0.92 13.40 -15.43
CA ALA A 138 2.02 14.01 -14.68
C ALA A 138 2.78 13.06 -13.73
N PRO A 139 2.16 12.10 -13.00
CA PRO A 139 2.91 11.14 -12.18
C PRO A 139 3.80 10.17 -12.97
N MET A 140 3.51 9.93 -14.25
CA MET A 140 4.25 8.98 -15.11
C MET A 140 5.65 9.48 -15.49
N VAL A 141 5.90 10.80 -15.38
CA VAL A 141 7.19 11.43 -15.72
C VAL A 141 8.05 11.73 -14.48
N SER A 142 7.55 11.46 -13.27
CA SER A 142 8.33 11.52 -12.03
C SER A 142 9.29 10.34 -11.91
N ALA A 143 10.49 10.55 -11.35
CA ALA A 143 11.43 9.47 -11.02
C ALA A 143 11.11 8.77 -9.69
N TYR A 144 10.31 9.39 -8.82
CA TYR A 144 9.96 8.88 -7.49
C TYR A 144 8.59 9.43 -7.03
N ASP A 145 7.97 8.72 -6.07
CA ASP A 145 6.70 9.12 -5.45
C ASP A 145 6.86 10.36 -4.56
N ASN A 146 5.83 11.21 -4.51
CA ASN A 146 5.74 12.31 -3.54
C ASN A 146 6.05 11.78 -2.11
N THR A 147 7.05 12.36 -1.44
CA THR A 147 7.57 11.84 -0.16
C THR A 147 7.69 12.96 0.86
N VAL A 148 7.17 12.75 2.08
CA VAL A 148 7.37 13.69 3.19
C VAL A 148 8.82 13.66 3.67
N ILE A 149 9.48 14.81 3.68
CA ILE A 149 10.88 14.98 4.14
C ILE A 149 10.99 16.20 5.06
N CYS A 150 12.13 16.38 5.73
CA CYS A 150 12.36 17.60 6.50
C CYS A 150 12.69 18.79 5.59
N ASN A 151 12.33 20.00 6.04
CA ASN A 151 12.58 21.25 5.31
C ASN A 151 14.04 21.40 4.84
N ASP A 152 15.00 20.94 5.66
CA ASP A 152 16.43 21.03 5.34
C ASP A 152 16.83 20.17 4.14
N CYS A 153 16.23 18.99 3.96
CA CYS A 153 16.50 18.11 2.82
C CYS A 153 15.94 18.69 1.51
N ASN A 154 14.80 19.37 1.58
CA ASN A 154 14.24 20.13 0.46
C ASN A 154 15.14 21.32 0.09
N ASN A 155 15.64 22.05 1.09
CA ASN A 155 16.62 23.12 0.88
C ASN A 155 17.95 22.57 0.29
N ALA A 156 18.37 21.36 0.70
CA ALA A 156 19.56 20.71 0.19
C ALA A 156 19.43 20.30 -1.29
N ASP A 157 18.29 19.76 -1.72
CA ASP A 157 17.99 19.54 -3.16
C ASP A 157 18.06 20.87 -3.95
N ALA A 158 17.36 21.91 -3.47
CA ALA A 158 17.34 23.21 -4.14
C ALA A 158 18.73 23.88 -4.23
N ALA A 159 19.61 23.66 -3.26
CA ALA A 159 20.98 24.14 -3.26
C ALA A 159 21.92 23.26 -4.11
N ALA A 160 21.80 21.92 -4.03
CA ALA A 160 22.60 20.99 -4.82
C ALA A 160 22.37 21.19 -6.33
N LYS A 161 21.11 21.39 -6.75
CA LYS A 161 20.77 21.66 -8.16
C LYS A 161 21.45 22.92 -8.70
N LYS A 162 21.50 23.99 -7.89
CA LYS A 162 22.23 25.23 -8.24
C LYS A 162 23.73 24.99 -8.34
N LEU A 163 24.29 24.23 -7.39
CA LEU A 163 25.72 23.96 -7.30
C LEU A 163 26.24 23.15 -8.50
N VAL A 164 25.56 22.06 -8.85
CA VAL A 164 25.94 21.18 -9.99
C VAL A 164 25.42 21.67 -11.35
N ARG A 165 24.69 22.81 -11.36
CA ARG A 165 24.02 23.38 -12.55
C ARG A 165 23.05 22.41 -13.24
N ALA A 166 22.32 21.62 -12.45
CA ALA A 166 21.26 20.75 -12.96
C ALA A 166 20.11 21.56 -13.59
N HIS A 167 19.33 20.92 -14.46
CA HIS A 167 18.15 21.56 -15.06
C HIS A 167 17.12 21.95 -13.98
N ALA A 168 16.47 23.10 -14.12
CA ALA A 168 15.60 23.68 -13.10
C ALA A 168 14.33 22.86 -12.76
N SER A 169 14.01 21.83 -13.55
CA SER A 169 12.91 20.88 -13.28
C SER A 169 13.39 19.45 -13.04
N PHE A 170 14.69 19.25 -12.81
CA PHE A 170 15.21 18.08 -12.11
C PHE A 170 14.93 18.20 -10.60
N SER A 171 14.87 17.07 -9.90
CA SER A 171 14.88 16.97 -8.44
C SER A 171 15.61 15.68 -8.05
N PHE A 172 16.44 15.73 -7.01
CA PHE A 172 17.07 14.54 -6.44
C PHE A 172 16.02 13.77 -5.62
N SER A 173 15.92 12.45 -5.78
CA SER A 173 15.02 11.62 -4.97
C SER A 173 15.47 11.57 -3.49
N PRO A 174 14.60 11.19 -2.56
CA PRO A 174 14.96 11.02 -1.15
C PRO A 174 16.20 10.16 -0.90
N LYS A 175 16.43 9.12 -1.73
CA LYS A 175 17.61 8.25 -1.63
C LYS A 175 18.89 8.92 -2.12
N GLU A 176 18.79 9.73 -3.16
CA GLU A 176 19.94 10.47 -3.72
C GLU A 176 20.33 11.64 -2.81
N ILE A 177 19.35 12.30 -2.18
CA ILE A 177 19.60 13.30 -1.12
C ILE A 177 20.43 12.66 0.01
N LEU A 178 20.08 11.45 0.45
CA LEU A 178 20.82 10.72 1.49
C LEU A 178 22.30 10.47 1.14
N GLU A 179 22.64 10.33 -0.15
CA GLU A 179 24.03 10.14 -0.57
C GLU A 179 24.88 11.42 -0.42
N PHE A 180 24.32 12.62 -0.65
CA PHE A 180 25.09 13.88 -0.63
C PHE A 180 24.88 14.79 0.59
N VAL A 181 23.86 14.57 1.44
CA VAL A 181 23.65 15.42 2.62
C VAL A 181 24.53 15.03 3.80
N ILE A 182 25.42 15.94 4.19
CA ILE A 182 26.18 15.84 5.42
C ILE A 182 25.32 16.44 6.54
N THR A 183 24.91 15.59 7.48
CA THR A 183 24.01 15.92 8.60
C THR A 183 24.75 16.58 9.77
N VAL A 184 24.10 17.60 10.37
CA VAL A 184 24.50 18.16 11.66
C VAL A 184 23.21 18.34 12.49
N PRO A 185 23.13 17.84 13.74
CA PRO A 185 21.94 18.02 14.58
C PRO A 185 21.62 19.50 14.82
N GLY A 186 20.34 19.87 14.78
CA GLY A 186 19.87 21.24 15.02
C GLY A 186 20.28 22.27 13.95
N ALA A 187 20.89 21.85 12.84
CA ALA A 187 21.38 22.73 11.78
C ALA A 187 20.98 22.23 10.38
N GLU A 188 21.23 23.09 9.37
CA GLU A 188 21.00 22.78 7.96
C GLU A 188 22.09 21.86 7.38
N HIS A 189 21.74 21.13 6.33
CA HIS A 189 22.67 20.19 5.68
C HIS A 189 23.79 20.91 4.94
N ARG A 190 25.00 20.36 5.02
CA ARG A 190 26.06 20.63 4.04
C ARG A 190 25.93 19.62 2.89
N ILE A 191 26.45 19.97 1.72
CA ILE A 191 26.31 19.18 0.49
C ILE A 191 27.68 18.69 0.04
N ASP A 192 27.82 17.39 -0.18
CA ASP A 192 28.93 16.85 -0.95
C ASP A 192 28.70 17.14 -2.45
N HIS A 193 29.51 18.06 -2.98
CA HIS A 193 29.44 18.47 -4.38
C HIS A 193 29.78 17.34 -5.35
N ALA A 194 30.75 16.48 -5.03
CA ALA A 194 31.21 15.42 -5.93
C ALA A 194 30.16 14.32 -6.06
N ILE A 195 29.49 13.96 -4.96
CA ILE A 195 28.39 13.01 -4.95
C ILE A 195 27.18 13.58 -5.69
N ALA A 196 26.77 14.82 -5.41
CA ALA A 196 25.66 15.47 -6.11
C ALA A 196 25.91 15.58 -7.63
N ALA A 197 27.13 15.92 -8.04
CA ALA A 197 27.51 16.02 -9.45
C ALA A 197 27.51 14.65 -10.16
N ARG A 198 28.03 13.61 -9.49
CA ARG A 198 27.95 12.21 -9.97
C ARG A 198 26.51 11.80 -10.23
N ILE A 199 25.62 12.03 -9.26
CA ILE A 199 24.22 11.61 -9.34
C ILE A 199 23.48 12.34 -10.48
N TRP A 200 23.73 13.63 -10.66
CA TRP A 200 23.15 14.41 -11.77
C TRP A 200 23.57 13.83 -13.14
N GLU A 201 24.86 13.62 -13.39
CA GLU A 201 25.34 13.10 -14.68
C GLU A 201 24.88 11.64 -14.91
N GLN A 202 24.81 10.82 -13.86
CA GLN A 202 24.23 9.46 -13.92
C GLN A 202 22.74 9.45 -14.32
N ASN A 203 21.97 10.46 -13.90
CA ASN A 203 20.54 10.58 -14.23
C ASN A 203 20.24 11.30 -15.54
N ARG A 204 21.22 12.00 -16.11
CA ARG A 204 21.03 12.99 -17.19
C ARG A 204 20.33 12.43 -18.42
N SER A 205 20.74 11.27 -18.92
CA SER A 205 20.12 10.63 -20.09
C SER A 205 18.67 10.20 -19.82
N THR A 206 18.38 9.69 -18.62
CA THR A 206 17.03 9.37 -18.15
C THR A 206 16.18 10.63 -17.97
N PHE A 207 16.76 11.74 -17.51
CA PHE A 207 16.09 13.04 -17.44
C PHE A 207 15.73 13.56 -18.84
N GLU A 208 16.68 13.54 -19.79
CA GLU A 208 16.46 13.93 -21.18
C GLU A 208 15.42 13.05 -21.91
N LEU A 209 15.30 11.76 -21.55
CA LEU A 209 14.21 10.91 -22.02
C LEU A 209 12.85 11.34 -21.45
N ARG A 210 12.77 11.62 -20.15
CA ARG A 210 11.54 12.10 -19.50
C ARG A 210 11.10 13.47 -20.01
N MET A 211 12.04 14.35 -20.38
CA MET A 211 11.76 15.62 -21.08
C MET A 211 11.01 15.42 -22.40
N LYS A 212 11.44 14.46 -23.24
CA LYS A 212 10.78 14.16 -24.53
C LYS A 212 9.36 13.61 -24.33
N ILE A 213 9.16 12.81 -23.28
CA ILE A 213 7.83 12.30 -22.89
C ILE A 213 6.94 13.46 -22.39
N VAL A 214 7.47 14.36 -21.56
CA VAL A 214 6.78 15.57 -21.12
C VAL A 214 6.31 16.42 -22.29
N GLU A 215 7.20 16.67 -23.26
CA GLU A 215 6.88 17.51 -24.43
C GLU A 215 5.80 16.86 -25.31
N ARG A 216 5.92 15.56 -25.63
CA ARG A 216 4.90 14.89 -26.47
C ARG A 216 3.53 14.79 -25.79
N ILE A 217 3.46 14.59 -24.47
CA ILE A 217 2.18 14.57 -23.74
C ILE A 217 1.57 15.98 -23.68
N ALA A 218 2.39 17.01 -23.46
CA ALA A 218 1.94 18.40 -23.47
C ALA A 218 1.37 18.83 -24.83
N GLU A 219 1.98 18.40 -25.94
CA GLU A 219 1.43 18.59 -27.30
C GLU A 219 0.08 17.91 -27.48
N ILE A 220 -0.03 16.62 -27.14
CA ILE A 220 -1.27 15.83 -27.30
C ILE A 220 -2.41 16.47 -26.50
N ALA A 221 -2.12 16.93 -25.28
CA ALA A 221 -3.08 17.67 -24.46
C ALA A 221 -3.46 19.01 -25.11
N ALA A 222 -2.50 19.85 -25.49
CA ALA A 222 -2.76 21.20 -26.01
C ALA A 222 -3.55 21.21 -27.33
N LYS A 223 -3.32 20.20 -28.18
CA LYS A 223 -4.03 20.00 -29.46
C LYS A 223 -5.37 19.27 -29.33
N ASN A 224 -5.73 18.82 -28.13
CA ASN A 224 -6.89 17.96 -27.88
C ASN A 224 -6.87 16.64 -28.72
N GLU A 225 -5.66 16.08 -28.90
CA GLU A 225 -5.40 14.79 -29.58
C GLU A 225 -5.55 13.57 -28.63
N HIS A 226 -6.08 13.77 -27.42
CA HIS A 226 -6.11 12.74 -26.37
C HIS A 226 -7.37 11.86 -26.43
N TRP A 227 -7.28 10.69 -25.81
CA TRP A 227 -8.36 9.71 -25.69
C TRP A 227 -9.06 9.73 -24.32
N TYR A 228 -8.84 10.77 -23.50
CA TYR A 228 -9.43 10.83 -22.17
C TYR A 228 -10.86 11.39 -22.20
N GLN A 229 -11.74 10.78 -21.40
CA GLN A 229 -13.11 11.23 -21.19
C GLN A 229 -13.33 11.42 -19.68
N SER A 230 -13.76 12.63 -19.30
CA SER A 230 -14.08 12.95 -17.91
C SER A 230 -15.50 12.52 -17.56
N MET A 231 -15.70 12.10 -16.31
CA MET A 231 -17.01 11.82 -15.74
C MET A 231 -17.23 12.71 -14.50
N PRO A 232 -18.46 13.16 -14.21
CA PRO A 232 -18.76 13.87 -12.98
C PRO A 232 -18.37 13.03 -11.75
N VAL A 233 -17.78 13.65 -10.74
CA VAL A 233 -17.29 12.98 -9.52
C VAL A 233 -18.39 12.17 -8.83
N GLN A 234 -19.65 12.61 -8.96
CA GLN A 234 -20.84 11.95 -8.45
C GLN A 234 -21.03 10.52 -9.02
N ALA A 235 -20.59 10.27 -10.25
CA ALA A 235 -20.64 8.96 -10.90
C ALA A 235 -19.46 8.04 -10.51
N HIS A 236 -18.44 8.55 -9.80
CA HIS A 236 -17.29 7.74 -9.40
C HIS A 236 -17.69 6.75 -8.28
N PRO A 237 -17.33 5.45 -8.38
CA PRO A 237 -17.66 4.46 -7.35
C PRO A 237 -17.15 4.78 -5.94
N SER A 238 -16.09 5.57 -5.83
CA SER A 238 -15.57 6.08 -4.55
C SER A 238 -16.49 7.12 -3.91
N PHE A 239 -17.06 8.03 -4.70
CA PHE A 239 -18.02 9.03 -4.23
C PHE A 239 -19.33 8.38 -3.79
N VAL A 240 -19.91 7.50 -4.62
CA VAL A 240 -21.14 6.76 -4.29
C VAL A 240 -20.99 5.99 -2.97
N LYS A 241 -19.85 5.31 -2.78
CA LYS A 241 -19.52 4.62 -1.52
C LYS A 241 -19.33 5.59 -0.35
N LYS A 242 -18.67 6.74 -0.54
CA LYS A 242 -18.48 7.76 0.51
C LYS A 242 -19.81 8.37 0.96
N VAL A 243 -20.73 8.65 0.04
CA VAL A 243 -22.09 9.12 0.36
C VAL A 243 -22.86 8.07 1.15
N ALA A 244 -22.88 6.82 0.70
CA ALA A 244 -23.53 5.73 1.43
C ALA A 244 -22.96 5.54 2.84
N ALA A 245 -21.63 5.58 2.99
CA ALA A 245 -20.96 5.48 4.29
C ALA A 245 -21.25 6.68 5.21
N ASN A 246 -21.34 7.90 4.66
CA ASN A 246 -21.69 9.11 5.43
C ASN A 246 -23.13 9.02 5.95
N VAL A 247 -24.10 8.67 5.09
CA VAL A 247 -25.50 8.46 5.49
C VAL A 247 -25.61 7.38 6.57
N ALA A 248 -24.94 6.23 6.39
CA ALA A 248 -24.94 5.16 7.38
C ALA A 248 -24.28 5.57 8.71
N GLY A 249 -23.22 6.39 8.66
CA GLY A 249 -22.56 6.96 9.84
C GLY A 249 -23.46 7.91 10.63
N ASN A 250 -24.11 8.86 9.94
CA ASN A 250 -25.05 9.81 10.55
C ASN A 250 -26.24 9.09 11.20
N CYS A 251 -26.72 8.01 10.58
CA CYS A 251 -27.75 7.13 11.14
C CYS A 251 -27.24 6.11 12.18
N ARG A 252 -25.94 6.15 12.55
CA ARG A 252 -25.27 5.20 13.47
C ARG A 252 -25.44 3.72 13.10
N ALA A 253 -25.61 3.44 11.80
CA ALA A 253 -25.96 2.11 11.26
C ALA A 253 -24.97 1.63 10.17
N PRO A 254 -23.64 1.62 10.40
CA PRO A 254 -22.63 1.32 9.37
C PRO A 254 -22.81 -0.06 8.72
N HIS A 255 -23.29 -1.05 9.48
CA HIS A 255 -23.52 -2.40 8.97
C HIS A 255 -24.75 -2.52 8.05
N ALA A 256 -25.70 -1.59 8.10
CA ALA A 256 -26.94 -1.65 7.31
C ALA A 256 -26.69 -1.58 5.79
N LEU A 257 -25.57 -0.99 5.36
CA LEU A 257 -25.16 -0.98 3.94
C LEU A 257 -25.01 -2.39 3.35
N SER A 258 -24.70 -3.40 4.17
CA SER A 258 -24.55 -4.78 3.72
C SER A 258 -25.88 -5.44 3.29
N VAL A 259 -27.01 -5.03 3.88
CA VAL A 259 -28.34 -5.60 3.57
C VAL A 259 -29.10 -4.84 2.48
N LEU A 260 -28.66 -3.62 2.11
CA LEU A 260 -29.25 -2.84 1.01
C LEU A 260 -29.14 -3.53 -0.36
N CYS A 261 -28.23 -4.51 -0.50
CA CYS A 261 -28.11 -5.33 -1.72
C CYS A 261 -29.16 -6.47 -1.80
N GLY A 262 -30.08 -6.55 -0.83
CA GLY A 262 -30.98 -7.69 -0.66
C GLY A 262 -30.33 -8.86 0.08
N PRO A 263 -31.00 -10.02 0.18
CA PRO A 263 -30.41 -11.22 0.77
C PRO A 263 -29.17 -11.67 -0.02
N ILE A 264 -28.20 -12.27 0.67
CA ILE A 264 -27.01 -12.86 0.04
C ILE A 264 -27.48 -13.83 -1.05
N ARG A 265 -27.12 -13.56 -2.30
CA ARG A 265 -27.53 -14.37 -3.45
C ARG A 265 -27.08 -15.80 -3.26
N GLN A 266 -28.02 -16.68 -2.93
CA GLN A 266 -27.76 -18.11 -2.86
C GLN A 266 -27.34 -18.58 -4.26
N HIS A 267 -26.07 -18.94 -4.40
CA HIS A 267 -25.62 -19.65 -5.59
C HIS A 267 -26.31 -21.03 -5.62
N PRO A 268 -26.63 -21.57 -6.82
CA PRO A 268 -27.17 -22.91 -6.93
C PRO A 268 -26.35 -23.92 -6.12
N GLN A 269 -27.03 -24.83 -5.41
CA GLN A 269 -26.39 -25.94 -4.69
C GLN A 269 -25.58 -26.77 -5.69
N LYS A 270 -24.27 -26.55 -5.71
CA LYS A 270 -23.32 -27.36 -6.45
C LYS A 270 -23.23 -28.73 -5.78
N GLY A 271 -23.12 -29.78 -6.58
CA GLY A 271 -22.90 -31.12 -6.08
C GLY A 271 -21.64 -31.15 -5.20
N LEU A 272 -21.69 -31.92 -4.11
CA LEU A 272 -20.64 -31.88 -3.08
C LEU A 272 -19.24 -32.14 -3.66
N SER A 273 -19.13 -33.03 -4.64
CA SER A 273 -17.89 -33.37 -5.35
C SER A 273 -17.64 -32.59 -6.65
N ASP A 274 -18.45 -31.58 -7.01
CA ASP A 274 -18.31 -30.76 -8.23
C ASP A 274 -16.93 -30.09 -8.34
N TRP A 275 -16.25 -29.86 -7.21
CA TRP A 275 -14.93 -29.27 -7.20
C TRP A 275 -13.85 -30.19 -7.79
N ARG A 276 -13.95 -31.51 -7.58
CA ARG A 276 -13.01 -32.51 -8.12
C ARG A 276 -13.38 -33.02 -9.51
N ARG A 277 -14.66 -32.96 -9.89
CA ARG A 277 -15.20 -33.45 -11.18
C ARG A 277 -15.14 -32.44 -12.35
N LYS A 278 -14.69 -31.20 -12.14
CA LYS A 278 -14.64 -30.17 -13.21
C LYS A 278 -13.65 -30.48 -14.33
N PRO A 279 -13.99 -30.18 -15.60
CA PRO A 279 -13.03 -30.25 -16.69
C PRO A 279 -11.91 -29.22 -16.50
N VAL A 280 -10.67 -29.65 -16.69
CA VAL A 280 -9.46 -28.83 -16.62
C VAL A 280 -8.63 -29.03 -17.89
N GLN A 281 -8.43 -27.94 -18.63
CA GLN A 281 -7.69 -27.81 -19.89
C GLN A 281 -6.59 -28.89 -20.09
N ASP A 282 -6.71 -29.71 -21.14
CA ASP A 282 -5.84 -30.88 -21.37
C ASP A 282 -4.37 -30.55 -21.65
N ARG A 283 -4.11 -29.42 -22.31
CA ARG A 283 -2.75 -28.92 -22.57
C ARG A 283 -2.57 -27.56 -21.87
N PRO A 284 -1.90 -27.50 -20.70
CA PRO A 284 -1.59 -26.24 -20.04
C PRO A 284 -0.68 -25.39 -20.93
N GLN A 285 -0.77 -24.08 -20.84
CA GLN A 285 0.23 -23.19 -21.42
C GLN A 285 1.52 -23.32 -20.61
N VAL A 286 2.67 -23.40 -21.29
CA VAL A 286 3.99 -23.47 -20.64
C VAL A 286 4.66 -22.09 -20.78
N PRO A 287 5.09 -21.44 -19.68
CA PRO A 287 5.75 -20.15 -19.73
C PRO A 287 7.20 -20.29 -20.18
N THR A 288 7.68 -19.28 -20.89
CA THR A 288 9.11 -19.12 -21.17
C THR A 288 9.89 -18.76 -19.90
N SER A 289 11.22 -18.93 -19.94
CA SER A 289 12.12 -18.54 -18.85
C SER A 289 11.96 -17.05 -18.47
N GLY A 290 11.77 -16.17 -19.45
CA GLY A 290 11.56 -14.73 -19.23
C GLY A 290 10.22 -14.41 -18.57
N GLU A 291 9.15 -15.14 -18.89
CA GLU A 291 7.85 -14.98 -18.22
C GLU A 291 7.92 -15.46 -16.76
N ILE A 292 8.63 -16.56 -16.47
CA ILE A 292 8.90 -17.00 -15.09
C ILE A 292 9.71 -15.94 -14.33
N GLU A 293 10.72 -15.34 -14.95
CA GLU A 293 11.53 -14.29 -14.33
C GLU A 293 10.72 -13.00 -14.10
N HIS A 294 9.85 -12.62 -15.03
CA HIS A 294 8.91 -11.51 -14.86
C HIS A 294 7.91 -11.77 -13.73
N VAL A 295 7.43 -13.00 -13.57
CA VAL A 295 6.59 -13.41 -12.42
C VAL A 295 7.36 -13.28 -11.10
N ALA A 296 8.62 -13.72 -11.05
CA ALA A 296 9.47 -13.65 -9.87
C ALA A 296 9.83 -12.22 -9.47
N LYS A 297 10.14 -11.33 -10.44
CA LYS A 297 10.58 -9.96 -10.19
C LYS A 297 9.44 -8.94 -10.11
N VAL A 298 8.34 -9.16 -10.83
CA VAL A 298 7.25 -8.18 -11.03
C VAL A 298 5.92 -8.69 -10.48
N THR A 299 5.20 -9.57 -11.21
CA THR A 299 3.76 -9.80 -10.93
C THR A 299 3.49 -10.53 -9.61
N SER A 300 4.42 -11.35 -9.14
CA SER A 300 4.23 -12.21 -7.97
C SER A 300 5.35 -12.13 -6.94
N LYS A 301 6.24 -11.13 -7.01
CA LYS A 301 7.45 -11.04 -6.15
C LYS A 301 7.19 -11.33 -4.66
N LYS A 302 6.19 -10.66 -4.06
CA LYS A 302 5.82 -10.87 -2.65
C LYS A 302 5.39 -12.31 -2.30
N LYS A 303 4.93 -13.11 -3.27
CA LYS A 303 4.68 -14.56 -3.10
C LYS A 303 5.94 -15.38 -3.43
N TRP A 304 6.71 -14.98 -4.44
CA TRP A 304 7.94 -15.66 -4.86
C TRP A 304 9.00 -15.70 -3.74
N ASP A 305 9.12 -14.61 -2.99
CA ASP A 305 10.08 -14.47 -1.89
C ASP A 305 9.66 -15.21 -0.59
N LEU A 306 8.45 -15.79 -0.50
CA LEU A 306 7.99 -16.53 0.69
C LEU A 306 8.59 -17.93 0.84
N VAL A 307 9.27 -18.43 -0.19
CA VAL A 307 9.83 -19.79 -0.25
C VAL A 307 11.18 -19.76 -0.96
N PRO A 308 12.15 -20.62 -0.61
CA PRO A 308 13.45 -20.68 -1.30
C PRO A 308 13.29 -21.17 -2.75
N ASP A 309 14.33 -21.07 -3.57
CA ASP A 309 14.23 -21.36 -5.02
C ASP A 309 14.24 -22.86 -5.37
N ASP A 310 14.71 -23.71 -4.45
CA ASP A 310 14.60 -25.17 -4.47
C ASP A 310 13.24 -25.69 -3.95
N TRP A 311 12.35 -24.80 -3.50
CA TRP A 311 11.08 -25.18 -2.89
C TRP A 311 10.17 -25.96 -3.84
N HIS A 312 9.62 -27.05 -3.31
CA HIS A 312 8.57 -27.86 -3.91
C HIS A 312 7.33 -27.86 -3.01
N CYS A 313 6.13 -27.81 -3.60
CA CYS A 313 4.89 -27.77 -2.84
C CYS A 313 4.66 -29.11 -2.09
N PRO A 314 4.61 -29.13 -0.75
CA PRO A 314 4.73 -30.35 0.04
C PRO A 314 3.58 -31.36 -0.10
N ALA A 315 2.46 -30.98 -0.74
CA ALA A 315 1.38 -31.91 -1.11
C ALA A 315 1.44 -32.45 -2.54
N CYS A 316 1.88 -31.68 -3.55
CA CYS A 316 1.85 -32.11 -4.96
C CYS A 316 3.23 -32.25 -5.62
N ASN A 317 4.29 -32.03 -4.86
CA ASN A 317 5.70 -32.01 -5.26
C ASN A 317 6.02 -31.19 -6.52
N ARG A 318 5.18 -30.21 -6.91
CA ARG A 318 5.51 -29.27 -7.99
C ARG A 318 6.56 -28.29 -7.52
N SER A 319 7.60 -28.09 -8.32
CA SER A 319 8.61 -27.06 -8.06
C SER A 319 8.03 -25.65 -8.18
N LYS A 320 8.71 -24.68 -7.57
CA LYS A 320 8.43 -23.23 -7.68
C LYS A 320 8.09 -22.78 -9.10
N ARG A 321 8.87 -23.24 -10.10
CA ARG A 321 8.66 -22.94 -11.53
C ARG A 321 7.43 -23.64 -12.12
N GLN A 322 7.19 -24.90 -11.79
CA GLN A 322 6.05 -25.69 -12.29
C GLN A 322 4.67 -25.20 -11.80
N ILE A 323 4.63 -24.33 -10.80
CA ILE A 323 3.41 -23.71 -10.27
C ILE A 323 3.03 -22.44 -11.04
N VAL A 324 3.97 -21.83 -11.78
CA VAL A 324 3.70 -20.61 -12.58
C VAL A 324 2.69 -20.94 -13.68
N ARG A 325 1.53 -20.26 -13.67
CA ARG A 325 0.42 -20.51 -14.60
C ARG A 325 -0.48 -19.29 -14.81
N PRO A 326 -1.34 -19.28 -15.85
CA PRO A 326 -2.31 -18.22 -16.06
C PRO A 326 -3.38 -18.17 -14.97
N THR A 327 -3.95 -16.98 -14.80
CA THR A 327 -5.03 -16.67 -13.85
C THR A 327 -6.06 -15.74 -14.50
N LYS A 328 -7.17 -15.44 -13.82
CA LYS A 328 -8.14 -14.43 -14.31
C LYS A 328 -7.64 -12.99 -14.20
N GLN A 329 -6.57 -12.77 -13.43
CA GLN A 329 -6.05 -11.45 -13.06
C GLN A 329 -4.72 -11.11 -13.75
N SER A 330 -4.01 -12.11 -14.27
CA SER A 330 -2.74 -11.94 -14.97
C SER A 330 -2.44 -13.15 -15.87
N ALA A 331 -1.78 -12.87 -17.00
CA ALA A 331 -1.30 -13.88 -17.96
C ALA A 331 -0.40 -14.93 -17.30
N TRP A 332 0.41 -14.52 -16.31
CA TRP A 332 1.20 -15.44 -15.49
C TRP A 332 1.30 -14.95 -14.04
N ALA A 333 1.10 -15.88 -13.11
CA ALA A 333 1.32 -15.64 -11.68
C ALA A 333 1.97 -16.87 -11.02
N PHE A 334 2.47 -16.69 -9.80
CA PHE A 334 2.91 -17.76 -8.90
C PHE A 334 1.87 -17.97 -7.77
N PRO A 335 0.81 -18.77 -8.02
CA PRO A 335 -0.29 -18.96 -7.08
C PRO A 335 0.08 -19.89 -5.92
N ILE A 336 0.58 -19.32 -4.81
CA ILE A 336 0.77 -20.00 -3.52
C ILE A 336 0.03 -19.32 -2.35
N ALA A 337 -0.29 -20.08 -1.31
CA ALA A 337 -0.84 -19.60 -0.05
C ALA A 337 -0.22 -20.33 1.15
N ARG A 338 -0.17 -19.66 2.31
CA ARG A 338 0.10 -20.30 3.60
C ARG A 338 -1.23 -20.72 4.24
N LYS A 339 -1.30 -21.94 4.79
CA LYS A 339 -2.45 -22.48 5.53
C LYS A 339 -1.98 -23.40 6.66
N LEU A 340 -2.82 -23.53 7.68
CA LEU A 340 -2.67 -24.52 8.76
C LEU A 340 -3.26 -25.86 8.29
N TYR A 341 -2.54 -26.97 8.54
CA TYR A 341 -2.88 -28.33 8.12
C TYR A 341 -2.82 -29.31 9.29
N ARG A 342 -3.52 -30.46 9.20
CA ARG A 342 -3.45 -31.50 10.24
C ARG A 342 -2.06 -32.10 10.32
N ASP A 343 -1.52 -32.20 11.54
CA ASP A 343 -0.18 -32.72 11.80
C ASP A 343 -0.13 -33.37 13.18
N VAL A 344 -0.32 -34.69 13.22
CA VAL A 344 -0.35 -35.47 14.47
C VAL A 344 1.03 -35.61 15.14
N ALA A 345 2.11 -35.20 14.48
CA ALA A 345 3.45 -35.12 15.09
C ALA A 345 3.72 -33.75 15.74
N SER A 346 2.81 -32.80 15.59
CA SER A 346 2.93 -31.45 16.15
C SER A 346 2.19 -31.33 17.49
N PRO A 347 2.76 -30.66 18.51
CA PRO A 347 2.07 -30.40 19.78
C PRO A 347 0.75 -29.61 19.63
N SER A 348 0.60 -28.82 18.56
CA SER A 348 -0.64 -28.09 18.22
C SER A 348 -1.62 -28.90 17.35
N GLY A 349 -1.36 -30.20 17.14
CA GLY A 349 -2.09 -31.09 16.22
C GLY A 349 -2.06 -30.65 14.76
N SER A 350 -1.28 -29.61 14.44
CA SER A 350 -1.35 -28.89 13.18
C SER A 350 -0.17 -27.96 12.96
N THR A 351 0.27 -27.83 11.69
CA THR A 351 1.43 -27.02 11.26
C THR A 351 1.11 -26.13 10.05
N THR A 352 1.77 -24.96 9.97
CA THR A 352 1.51 -23.95 8.93
C THR A 352 2.48 -24.10 7.74
N HIS A 353 1.95 -24.51 6.59
CA HIS A 353 2.75 -24.75 5.37
C HIS A 353 2.39 -23.77 4.26
N ALA A 354 3.39 -23.39 3.46
CA ALA A 354 3.16 -22.83 2.14
C ALA A 354 2.84 -23.96 1.15
N VAL A 355 1.81 -23.78 0.32
CA VAL A 355 1.42 -24.70 -0.76
C VAL A 355 1.00 -23.92 -2.00
N CYS A 356 0.93 -24.57 -3.16
CA CYS A 356 0.24 -23.99 -4.31
C CYS A 356 -1.26 -23.83 -4.05
N ASP A 357 -1.87 -22.79 -4.63
CA ASP A 357 -3.29 -22.47 -4.41
C ASP A 357 -4.20 -23.62 -4.89
N ASP A 358 -3.77 -24.44 -5.86
CA ASP A 358 -4.53 -25.63 -6.28
C ASP A 358 -4.67 -26.67 -5.13
N CYS A 359 -3.59 -26.99 -4.42
CA CYS A 359 -3.64 -27.82 -3.20
C CYS A 359 -4.40 -27.10 -2.07
N GLY A 360 -4.11 -25.82 -1.85
CA GLY A 360 -4.73 -25.03 -0.79
C GLY A 360 -6.26 -24.90 -0.93
N ASN A 361 -6.76 -24.88 -2.15
CA ASN A 361 -8.20 -24.90 -2.43
C ASN A 361 -8.78 -26.31 -2.34
N ALA A 362 -8.08 -27.35 -2.79
CA ALA A 362 -8.52 -28.74 -2.66
C ALA A 362 -8.71 -29.16 -1.19
N ALA A 363 -7.76 -28.79 -0.31
CA ALA A 363 -7.86 -29.03 1.14
C ALA A 363 -9.12 -28.41 1.77
N ILE A 364 -9.48 -27.19 1.37
CA ILE A 364 -10.71 -26.54 1.84
C ILE A 364 -11.94 -27.20 1.22
N ALA A 365 -11.88 -27.60 -0.04
CA ALA A 365 -13.03 -28.15 -0.77
C ALA A 365 -13.41 -29.56 -0.28
N ILE A 366 -12.45 -30.45 -0.05
CA ILE A 366 -12.73 -31.81 0.44
C ILE A 366 -13.27 -31.82 1.88
N VAL A 367 -12.74 -30.96 2.75
CA VAL A 367 -13.28 -30.84 4.11
C VAL A 367 -14.66 -30.16 4.09
N LYS A 368 -14.92 -29.18 3.20
CA LYS A 368 -16.28 -28.64 2.99
C LYS A 368 -17.29 -29.66 2.47
N GLU A 369 -16.83 -30.70 1.80
CA GLU A 369 -17.66 -31.82 1.37
C GLU A 369 -17.95 -32.77 2.54
N ALA A 370 -16.94 -33.18 3.30
CA ALA A 370 -17.12 -34.01 4.49
C ALA A 370 -17.99 -33.34 5.58
N VAL A 371 -17.73 -32.06 5.89
CA VAL A 371 -18.49 -31.25 6.85
C VAL A 371 -19.99 -31.20 6.51
N ARG A 372 -20.33 -31.17 5.21
CA ARG A 372 -21.73 -31.20 4.71
C ARG A 372 -22.39 -32.57 4.71
N ILE A 373 -21.63 -33.64 4.96
CA ILE A 373 -22.13 -35.02 5.07
C ILE A 373 -22.26 -35.40 6.55
N ALA A 374 -21.35 -34.90 7.40
CA ALA A 374 -21.42 -35.02 8.86
C ALA A 374 -22.41 -34.04 9.53
N ASP A 375 -22.84 -32.99 8.82
CA ASP A 375 -23.71 -31.90 9.28
C ASP A 375 -23.19 -31.15 10.53
N VAL A 376 -21.88 -30.85 10.52
CA VAL A 376 -21.16 -30.13 11.60
C VAL A 376 -20.70 -28.74 11.15
N GLU A 377 -20.15 -27.94 12.08
CA GLU A 377 -19.38 -26.73 11.74
C GLU A 377 -17.90 -26.89 12.13
N VAL A 378 -16.99 -26.22 11.41
CA VAL A 378 -15.55 -26.18 11.72
C VAL A 378 -14.96 -24.80 11.46
N GLU A 379 -14.14 -24.30 12.39
CA GLU A 379 -13.50 -22.98 12.27
C GLU A 379 -12.53 -22.88 11.07
N ALA A 380 -11.80 -23.97 10.80
CA ALA A 380 -10.62 -23.95 9.93
C ALA A 380 -10.52 -25.20 9.04
N TYR A 381 -11.32 -25.26 7.97
CA TYR A 381 -11.39 -26.41 7.03
C TYR A 381 -10.03 -27.06 6.68
N ALA A 382 -9.00 -26.29 6.35
CA ALA A 382 -7.69 -26.85 5.98
C ALA A 382 -6.96 -27.57 7.12
N ARG A 383 -7.27 -27.26 8.39
CA ARG A 383 -6.68 -27.87 9.59
C ARG A 383 -7.08 -29.34 9.77
N GLN A 384 -8.19 -29.77 9.17
CA GLN A 384 -8.74 -31.13 9.39
C GLN A 384 -8.13 -32.20 8.46
N VAL A 385 -7.34 -31.80 7.45
CA VAL A 385 -6.68 -32.70 6.49
C VAL A 385 -5.15 -32.52 6.51
N GLY A 386 -4.43 -33.63 6.49
CA GLY A 386 -2.97 -33.67 6.44
C GLY A 386 -2.43 -33.56 5.01
N LEU A 387 -1.19 -33.08 4.86
CA LEU A 387 -0.57 -32.90 3.54
C LEU A 387 -0.33 -34.21 2.77
N ARG A 388 -0.19 -35.35 3.49
CA ARG A 388 -0.07 -36.69 2.88
C ARG A 388 -1.41 -37.18 2.32
N GLU A 389 -2.48 -37.09 3.13
CA GLU A 389 -3.85 -37.38 2.70
C GLU A 389 -4.23 -36.54 1.45
N LEU A 390 -3.82 -35.27 1.44
CA LEU A 390 -4.00 -34.37 0.30
C LEU A 390 -3.15 -34.76 -0.94
N ALA A 391 -2.00 -35.39 -0.75
CA ALA A 391 -1.13 -35.83 -1.84
C ALA A 391 -1.72 -37.03 -2.60
N GLU A 392 -2.29 -37.99 -1.87
CA GLU A 392 -2.91 -39.22 -2.41
C GLU A 392 -4.03 -38.92 -3.42
N ILE A 393 -4.76 -37.82 -3.22
CA ILE A 393 -5.85 -37.41 -4.11
C ILE A 393 -5.42 -36.47 -5.25
N VAL A 394 -4.23 -35.86 -5.20
CA VAL A 394 -3.82 -34.81 -6.15
C VAL A 394 -3.03 -35.38 -7.33
N ARG A 395 -3.64 -35.38 -8.52
CA ARG A 395 -2.94 -35.64 -9.78
C ARG A 395 -2.29 -34.33 -10.28
N ALA A 396 -1.02 -34.16 -9.90
CA ALA A 396 -0.21 -32.96 -10.17
C ALA A 396 -0.01 -32.70 -11.68
N ARG A 397 0.06 -31.42 -12.06
CA ARG A 397 0.28 -30.98 -13.46
C ARG A 397 1.14 -29.71 -13.50
N PRO A 398 2.28 -29.69 -14.22
CA PRO A 398 3.03 -28.46 -14.47
C PRO A 398 2.15 -27.42 -15.17
N HIS A 399 2.26 -26.16 -14.75
CA HIS A 399 1.64 -24.97 -15.36
C HIS A 399 0.10 -25.00 -15.51
N GLY A 400 -0.60 -25.95 -14.88
CA GLY A 400 -2.05 -26.08 -14.92
C GLY A 400 -2.65 -26.32 -13.52
N SER A 401 -3.98 -26.26 -13.42
CA SER A 401 -4.66 -26.74 -12.22
C SER A 401 -4.65 -28.26 -12.14
N HIS A 402 -4.75 -28.78 -10.91
CA HIS A 402 -4.75 -30.21 -10.62
C HIS A 402 -5.94 -30.95 -11.25
N ARG A 403 -5.71 -32.23 -11.53
CA ARG A 403 -6.78 -33.24 -11.61
C ARG A 403 -6.80 -33.98 -10.27
N PHE A 404 -7.87 -34.72 -10.00
CA PHE A 404 -8.02 -35.46 -8.75
C PHE A 404 -8.21 -36.95 -9.00
N ASN A 405 -7.80 -37.77 -8.04
CA ASN A 405 -8.19 -39.16 -7.96
C ASN A 405 -9.55 -39.23 -7.25
N ASN A 406 -10.65 -39.39 -8.00
CA ASN A 406 -11.98 -39.31 -7.40
C ASN A 406 -12.21 -40.40 -6.35
N ASP A 407 -11.80 -41.63 -6.64
CA ASP A 407 -12.06 -42.79 -5.77
C ASP A 407 -11.36 -42.64 -4.41
N ALA A 408 -10.07 -42.26 -4.40
CA ALA A 408 -9.35 -41.93 -3.17
C ALA A 408 -9.87 -40.64 -2.49
N ALA A 409 -10.48 -39.72 -3.25
CA ALA A 409 -11.13 -38.52 -2.70
C ALA A 409 -12.56 -38.77 -2.21
N ASP A 410 -13.18 -39.89 -2.57
CA ASP A 410 -14.41 -40.42 -1.98
C ASP A 410 -14.03 -41.15 -0.67
N GLU A 411 -12.99 -42.01 -0.67
CA GLU A 411 -12.43 -42.61 0.56
C GLU A 411 -11.99 -41.58 1.61
N LEU A 412 -11.27 -40.54 1.20
CA LEU A 412 -10.80 -39.50 2.12
C LEU A 412 -11.96 -38.64 2.65
N VAL A 413 -13.06 -38.51 1.91
CA VAL A 413 -14.28 -37.90 2.45
C VAL A 413 -14.86 -38.76 3.56
N SER A 414 -14.98 -40.09 3.39
CA SER A 414 -15.45 -40.98 4.47
C SER A 414 -14.58 -40.90 5.72
N LYS A 415 -13.25 -40.99 5.56
CA LYS A 415 -12.27 -40.86 6.66
C LYS A 415 -12.34 -39.50 7.37
N LEU A 416 -12.75 -38.44 6.67
CA LEU A 416 -12.97 -37.10 7.23
C LEU A 416 -14.34 -36.96 7.90
N VAL A 417 -15.39 -37.60 7.38
CA VAL A 417 -16.71 -37.65 8.03
C VAL A 417 -16.60 -38.37 9.37
N GLU A 418 -16.02 -39.57 9.39
CA GLU A 418 -15.76 -40.33 10.64
C GLU A 418 -14.98 -39.49 11.65
N ARG A 419 -13.87 -38.86 11.24
CA ARG A 419 -13.06 -37.97 12.08
C ARG A 419 -13.87 -36.83 12.68
N LEU A 420 -14.71 -36.17 11.87
CA LEU A 420 -15.50 -35.01 12.29
C LEU A 420 -16.72 -35.39 13.14
N SER A 421 -17.21 -36.63 13.05
CA SER A 421 -18.30 -37.16 13.88
C SER A 421 -17.85 -37.79 15.20
N TYR A 422 -16.54 -37.89 15.46
CA TYR A 422 -15.95 -38.42 16.70
C TYR A 422 -14.98 -37.46 17.40
N GLU A 423 -14.85 -36.21 16.94
CA GLU A 423 -14.11 -35.13 17.62
C GLU A 423 -15.10 -34.27 18.46
N GLU A 424 -15.62 -34.84 19.57
CA GLU A 424 -16.21 -34.11 20.72
C GLU A 424 -15.14 -33.75 21.77
#